data_AF-H3NJS8-F1
#
_entry.id   AF-H3NJS8-F1
#
_cell.length_a   1.000
_cell.length_b   1.000
_cell.length_c   1.000
_cell.angle_alpha   90.00
_cell.angle_beta   90.00
_cell.angle_gamma   90.00
#
_symmetry.space_group_name_H-M   'P 1'
#
loop_
_entity.id
_entity.type
_entity.pdbx_description
1 polymer ?
#
loop_
_entity_poly.entity_id
_entity_poly.type
_entity_poly.pdbx_seq_one_letter_code
_entity_poly.pdbx_strand_id
1 'polypeptide(L)'
;MLNSKNRLAKVWLELFIFILVIFLTSLNYSPEVAGQNAWSLIQFYTLGLSLHALWRLGLPQANSYLKALPLGLLVGASYIDTSLLVRPVFDLAVLMPFLVMGGYTFICSLSFFRLREVYPSSPIAFFNNKPSQSVAYSLLIGLVSGLVLGGVNLLIAQEPLHFQGSIHPFILSLSPGIMEEIGMRTSFYVHCLVLIKNQPLKPAENRTLWAMMLLPHTLIHLPSVFIQAGFSSGMLSLVLLVLLFGLPFAWLQRRVSLLSACLSHWLVDTIRFLMIGLPI
;
A
#
# COMPACT_ATOMS: atom_id res chain seq x y z
N MET A 1 -21.75 8.35 -22.79
CA MET A 1 -20.34 8.18 -22.35
C MET A 1 -19.83 9.49 -21.78
N LEU A 2 -19.19 9.51 -20.61
CA LEU A 2 -18.62 10.75 -20.03
C LEU A 2 -17.39 11.21 -20.83
N ASN A 3 -17.29 12.51 -21.11
CA ASN A 3 -16.05 13.12 -21.62
C ASN A 3 -14.93 13.03 -20.56
N SER A 4 -13.67 13.00 -20.98
CA SER A 4 -12.47 12.88 -20.12
C SER A 4 -12.46 13.84 -18.92
N LYS A 5 -12.89 15.10 -19.09
CA LYS A 5 -13.02 16.07 -17.99
C LYS A 5 -13.95 15.55 -16.88
N ASN A 6 -15.10 14.98 -17.24
CA ASN A 6 -16.07 14.47 -16.27
C ASN A 6 -15.57 13.20 -15.58
N ARG A 7 -14.75 12.38 -16.25
CA ARG A 7 -14.12 11.20 -15.62
C ARG A 7 -13.09 11.61 -14.57
N LEU A 8 -12.26 12.60 -14.87
CA LEU A 8 -11.30 13.14 -13.90
C LEU A 8 -11.99 13.80 -12.71
N ALA A 9 -13.02 14.62 -12.95
CA ALA A 9 -13.81 15.21 -11.89
C ALA A 9 -14.39 14.15 -10.95
N LYS A 10 -14.87 13.02 -11.49
CA LYS A 10 -15.34 11.89 -10.68
C LYS A 10 -14.26 11.28 -9.79
N VAL A 11 -13.06 11.01 -10.33
CA VAL A 11 -11.93 10.47 -9.55
C VAL A 11 -11.56 11.41 -8.40
N TRP A 12 -11.47 12.71 -8.67
CA TRP A 12 -11.15 13.70 -7.65
C TRP A 12 -12.26 13.88 -6.61
N LEU A 13 -13.53 13.79 -7.03
CA LEU A 13 -14.66 13.80 -6.11
C LEU A 13 -14.63 12.58 -5.17
N GLU A 14 -14.36 11.39 -5.69
CA GLU A 14 -14.23 10.18 -4.86
C GLU A 14 -13.07 10.30 -3.86
N LEU A 15 -11.92 10.84 -4.29
CA LEU A 15 -10.81 11.14 -3.38
C LEU A 15 -11.21 12.17 -2.32
N PHE A 16 -11.88 13.26 -2.71
CA PHE A 16 -12.33 14.28 -1.77
C PHE A 16 -13.28 13.71 -0.71
N ILE A 17 -14.23 12.86 -1.13
CA ILE A 17 -15.14 12.17 -0.22
C ILE A 17 -14.36 11.26 0.74
N PHE A 18 -13.39 10.49 0.23
CA PHE A 18 -12.54 9.64 1.07
C PHE A 18 -11.78 10.45 2.14
N ILE A 19 -11.16 11.57 1.74
CA ILE A 19 -10.45 12.48 2.65
C ILE A 19 -11.41 13.02 3.70
N LEU A 20 -12.58 13.51 3.27
CA LEU A 20 -13.59 14.05 4.18
C LEU A 20 -14.03 13.00 5.20
N VAL A 21 -14.28 11.76 4.78
CA VAL A 21 -14.66 10.65 5.67
C VAL A 21 -13.58 10.36 6.70
N ILE A 22 -12.30 10.26 6.30
CA ILE A 22 -11.18 10.05 7.24
C ILE A 22 -11.16 11.14 8.31
N PHE A 23 -11.21 12.41 7.90
CA PHE A 23 -11.08 13.50 8.84
C PHE A 23 -12.31 13.65 9.72
N LEU A 24 -13.53 13.60 9.16
CA LEU A 24 -14.76 13.73 9.95
C LEU A 24 -14.92 12.61 10.97
N THR A 25 -14.60 11.37 10.58
CA THR A 25 -14.65 10.24 11.52
C THR A 25 -13.54 10.30 12.57
N SER A 26 -12.50 11.12 12.38
CA SER A 26 -11.41 11.31 13.36
C SER A 26 -11.69 12.40 14.39
N LEU A 27 -12.63 13.33 14.16
CA LEU A 27 -12.78 14.56 14.97
C LEU A 27 -13.16 14.33 16.44
N ASN A 28 -13.70 13.17 16.79
CA ASN A 28 -14.20 12.87 18.14
C ASN A 28 -13.42 11.76 18.85
N TYR A 29 -12.29 11.34 18.29
CA TYR A 29 -11.49 10.26 18.86
C TYR A 29 -10.20 10.78 19.47
N SER A 30 -9.65 10.01 20.42
CA SER A 30 -8.26 10.20 20.84
C SER A 30 -7.34 10.02 19.63
N PRO A 31 -6.14 10.64 19.62
CA PRO A 31 -5.20 10.52 18.50
C PRO A 31 -4.91 9.09 18.07
N GLU A 32 -4.79 8.17 19.03
CA GLU A 32 -4.54 6.75 18.79
C GLU A 32 -5.70 6.09 18.05
N VAL A 33 -6.93 6.28 18.55
CA VAL A 33 -8.14 5.71 17.94
C VAL A 33 -8.42 6.35 16.58
N ALA A 34 -8.14 7.65 16.41
CA ALA A 34 -8.23 8.32 15.11
C ALA A 34 -7.27 7.70 14.08
N GLY A 35 -6.03 7.40 14.48
CA GLY A 35 -5.05 6.70 13.64
C GLY A 35 -5.52 5.31 13.24
N GLN A 36 -5.91 4.47 14.21
CA GLN A 36 -6.42 3.12 13.96
C GLN A 36 -7.65 3.12 13.04
N ASN A 37 -8.60 4.03 13.28
CA ASN A 37 -9.79 4.16 12.45
C ASN A 37 -9.45 4.54 11.00
N ALA A 38 -8.47 5.42 10.77
CA ALA A 38 -8.03 5.77 9.42
C ALA A 38 -7.44 4.56 8.67
N TRP A 39 -6.69 3.70 9.36
CA TRP A 39 -6.18 2.43 8.82
C TRP A 39 -7.30 1.46 8.45
N SER A 40 -8.31 1.29 9.31
CA SER A 40 -9.47 0.46 8.98
C SER A 40 -10.26 1.01 7.80
N LEU A 41 -10.49 2.33 7.76
CA LEU A 41 -11.24 2.99 6.70
C LEU A 41 -10.58 2.83 5.33
N ILE A 42 -9.25 3.00 5.23
CA ILE A 42 -8.59 2.79 3.94
C ILE A 42 -8.62 1.34 3.49
N GLN A 43 -8.56 0.36 4.41
CA GLN A 43 -8.70 -1.05 4.06
C GLN A 43 -10.09 -1.33 3.47
N PHE A 44 -11.16 -0.89 4.14
CA PHE A 44 -12.53 -1.04 3.61
C PHE A 44 -12.72 -0.31 2.27
N TYR A 45 -12.21 0.92 2.17
CA TYR A 45 -12.35 1.73 0.97
C TYR A 45 -11.64 1.07 -0.22
N THR A 46 -10.38 0.67 -0.04
CA THR A 46 -9.58 0.04 -1.10
C THR A 46 -10.06 -1.34 -1.49
N LEU A 47 -10.58 -2.12 -0.53
CA LEU A 47 -11.30 -3.36 -0.85
C LEU A 47 -12.49 -3.09 -1.76
N GLY A 48 -13.29 -2.07 -1.43
CA GLY A 48 -14.40 -1.61 -2.26
C GLY A 48 -13.96 -1.19 -3.67
N LEU A 49 -12.85 -0.44 -3.78
CA LEU A 49 -12.26 -0.06 -5.06
C LEU A 49 -11.84 -1.28 -5.89
N SER A 50 -11.18 -2.26 -5.26
CA SER A 50 -10.72 -3.49 -5.92
C SER A 50 -11.88 -4.37 -6.37
N LEU A 51 -12.93 -4.51 -5.55
CA LEU A 51 -14.17 -5.21 -5.91
C LEU A 51 -14.89 -4.51 -7.06
N HIS A 52 -14.98 -3.18 -7.02
CA HIS A 52 -15.54 -2.40 -8.12
C HIS A 52 -14.72 -2.57 -9.40
N ALA A 53 -13.39 -2.57 -9.32
CA ALA A 53 -12.52 -2.82 -10.47
C ALA A 53 -12.76 -4.23 -11.06
N LEU A 54 -12.83 -5.27 -10.22
CA LEU A 54 -13.13 -6.64 -10.66
C LEU A 54 -14.53 -6.74 -11.28
N TRP A 55 -15.54 -6.08 -10.70
CA TRP A 55 -16.88 -6.03 -11.28
C TRP A 55 -16.88 -5.37 -12.67
N ARG A 56 -16.13 -4.27 -12.84
CA ARG A 56 -16.06 -3.52 -14.10
C ARG A 56 -15.23 -4.20 -15.18
N LEU A 57 -14.21 -4.96 -14.78
CA LEU A 57 -13.28 -5.63 -15.70
C LEU A 57 -13.62 -7.11 -15.91
N GLY A 58 -14.50 -7.69 -15.10
CA GLY A 58 -14.80 -9.12 -15.09
C GLY A 58 -13.76 -9.96 -14.34
N LEU A 59 -14.02 -11.28 -14.27
CA LEU A 59 -13.15 -12.21 -13.55
C LEU A 59 -11.76 -12.36 -14.23
N PRO A 60 -10.68 -12.45 -13.44
CA PRO A 60 -9.32 -12.73 -13.93
C PRO A 60 -9.15 -14.12 -14.53
N GLN A 61 -8.07 -14.30 -15.28
CA GLN A 61 -7.63 -15.61 -15.75
C GLN A 61 -6.98 -16.41 -14.60
N ALA A 62 -6.94 -17.74 -14.72
CA ALA A 62 -6.36 -18.65 -13.73
C ALA A 62 -4.93 -18.24 -13.28
N ASN A 63 -4.10 -17.77 -14.21
CA ASN A 63 -2.73 -17.32 -13.92
C ASN A 63 -2.68 -16.11 -12.96
N SER A 64 -3.69 -15.24 -12.98
CA SER A 64 -3.76 -14.10 -12.06
C SER A 64 -4.07 -14.53 -10.63
N TYR A 65 -4.86 -15.60 -10.44
CA TYR A 65 -5.06 -16.22 -9.13
C TYR A 65 -3.77 -16.81 -8.57
N LEU A 66 -3.00 -17.51 -9.42
CA LEU A 66 -1.70 -18.10 -9.03
C LEU A 66 -0.67 -17.03 -8.62
N LYS A 67 -0.76 -15.82 -9.17
CA LYS A 67 0.13 -14.70 -8.78
C LYS A 67 -0.37 -13.95 -7.54
N ALA A 68 -1.69 -13.82 -7.37
CA ALA A 68 -2.29 -13.13 -6.23
C ALA A 68 -2.22 -13.96 -4.94
N LEU A 69 -2.39 -15.28 -5.03
CA LEU A 69 -2.47 -16.16 -3.87
C LEU A 69 -1.21 -16.11 -2.98
N PRO A 70 0.02 -16.20 -3.52
CA PRO A 70 1.22 -16.08 -2.69
C PRO A 70 1.30 -14.76 -1.91
N LEU A 71 0.85 -13.65 -2.49
CA LEU A 71 0.87 -12.34 -1.84
C LEU A 71 -0.11 -12.29 -0.66
N GLY A 72 -1.31 -12.84 -0.84
CA GLY A 72 -2.29 -13.00 0.23
C GLY A 72 -1.76 -13.92 1.34
N LEU A 73 -1.15 -15.05 1.00
CA LEU A 73 -0.58 -15.98 1.98
C LEU A 73 0.58 -15.38 2.76
N LEU A 74 1.49 -14.62 2.10
CA LEU A 74 2.61 -13.96 2.76
C LEU A 74 2.12 -12.89 3.75
N VAL A 75 1.14 -12.07 3.36
CA VAL A 75 0.55 -11.10 4.29
C VAL A 75 -0.21 -11.82 5.39
N GLY A 76 -1.04 -12.82 5.10
CA GLY A 76 -1.74 -13.58 6.12
C GLY A 76 -0.76 -14.16 7.16
N ALA A 77 0.33 -14.77 6.69
CA ALA A 77 1.36 -15.38 7.54
C ALA A 77 2.01 -14.38 8.50
N SER A 78 2.10 -13.09 8.12
CA SER A 78 2.62 -12.04 9.01
C SER A 78 1.76 -11.74 10.24
N TYR A 79 0.50 -12.22 10.25
CA TYR A 79 -0.42 -12.09 11.38
C TYR A 79 -0.58 -13.39 12.17
N ILE A 80 0.14 -14.46 11.82
CA ILE A 80 0.16 -15.67 12.63
C ILE A 80 1.00 -15.40 13.87
N ASP A 81 0.40 -15.52 15.05
CA ASP A 81 1.16 -15.52 16.29
C ASP A 81 2.16 -16.68 16.26
N THR A 82 3.45 -16.36 16.33
CA THR A 82 4.55 -17.35 16.35
C THR A 82 4.44 -18.36 17.51
N SER A 83 3.69 -18.05 18.57
CA SER A 83 3.38 -18.99 19.65
C SER A 83 2.59 -20.23 19.17
N LEU A 84 1.86 -20.12 18.06
CA LEU A 84 1.15 -21.24 17.42
C LEU A 84 2.09 -22.30 16.82
N LEU A 85 3.34 -21.95 16.52
CA LEU A 85 4.35 -22.94 16.09
C LEU A 85 4.74 -23.88 17.23
N VAL A 86 4.57 -23.44 18.48
CA VAL A 86 4.95 -24.18 19.69
C VAL A 86 3.75 -24.89 20.32
N ARG A 87 2.55 -24.33 20.20
CA ARG A 87 1.29 -24.97 20.63
C ARG A 87 0.25 -24.82 19.53
N PRO A 88 -0.02 -25.88 18.74
CA PRO A 88 -1.02 -25.84 17.69
C PRO A 88 -2.42 -25.91 18.31
N VAL A 89 -2.86 -24.81 18.92
CA VAL A 89 -4.25 -24.59 19.28
C VAL A 89 -4.87 -23.87 18.09
N PHE A 90 -5.60 -24.63 17.27
CA PHE A 90 -6.39 -24.07 16.17
C PHE A 90 -7.62 -23.36 16.73
N ASP A 91 -7.41 -22.17 17.26
CA ASP A 91 -8.50 -21.25 17.59
C ASP A 91 -8.81 -20.39 16.37
N LEU A 92 -10.09 -20.35 16.00
CA LEU A 92 -10.59 -19.52 14.91
C LEU A 92 -10.22 -18.05 15.13
N ALA A 93 -10.17 -17.57 16.37
CA ALA A 93 -9.76 -16.21 16.71
C ALA A 93 -8.33 -15.89 16.25
N VAL A 94 -7.42 -16.87 16.29
CA VAL A 94 -6.01 -16.68 15.88
C VAL A 94 -5.86 -16.81 14.36
N LEU A 95 -6.72 -17.59 13.70
CA LEU A 95 -6.73 -17.70 12.24
C LEU A 95 -7.43 -16.50 11.55
N MET A 96 -8.30 -15.78 12.25
CA MET A 96 -9.06 -14.66 11.66
C MET A 96 -8.18 -13.55 11.08
N PRO A 97 -7.15 -13.01 11.78
CA PRO A 97 -6.24 -12.02 11.21
C PRO A 97 -5.55 -12.50 9.92
N PHE A 98 -5.10 -13.76 9.89
CA PHE A 98 -4.53 -14.39 8.70
C PHE A 98 -5.52 -14.35 7.52
N LEU A 99 -6.76 -14.80 7.74
CA LEU A 99 -7.78 -14.88 6.70
C LEU A 99 -8.24 -13.50 6.23
N VAL A 100 -8.43 -12.56 7.15
CA VAL A 100 -8.90 -11.21 6.84
C VAL A 100 -7.83 -10.44 6.06
N MET A 101 -6.60 -10.39 6.57
CA MET A 101 -5.52 -9.59 5.96
C MET A 101 -4.97 -10.25 4.69
N GLY A 102 -4.88 -11.59 4.70
CA GLY A 102 -4.52 -12.36 3.52
C GLY A 102 -5.59 -12.29 2.43
N GLY A 103 -6.87 -12.40 2.80
CA GLY A 103 -8.01 -12.27 1.88
C GLY A 103 -8.12 -10.87 1.28
N TYR A 104 -7.97 -9.83 2.10
CA TYR A 104 -7.90 -8.44 1.66
C TYR A 104 -6.79 -8.24 0.61
N THR A 105 -5.56 -8.67 0.93
CA THR A 105 -4.40 -8.53 0.04
C THR A 105 -4.59 -9.32 -1.24
N PHE A 106 -5.17 -10.52 -1.15
CA PHE A 106 -5.48 -11.36 -2.30
C PHE A 106 -6.46 -10.67 -3.26
N ILE A 107 -7.58 -10.14 -2.77
CA ILE A 107 -8.58 -9.44 -3.62
C ILE A 107 -7.96 -8.20 -4.27
N CYS A 108 -7.18 -7.42 -3.52
CA CYS A 108 -6.50 -6.24 -4.06
C CYS A 108 -5.50 -6.62 -5.17
N SER A 109 -4.66 -7.64 -4.91
CA SER A 109 -3.72 -8.19 -5.88
C SER A 109 -4.43 -8.69 -7.14
N LEU A 110 -5.55 -9.38 -6.97
CA LEU A 110 -6.35 -9.93 -8.06
C LEU A 110 -6.91 -8.83 -8.96
N SER A 111 -7.39 -7.73 -8.37
CA SER A 111 -7.86 -6.56 -9.13
C SER A 111 -6.75 -5.93 -9.98
N PHE A 112 -5.53 -5.86 -9.44
CA PHE A 112 -4.37 -5.35 -10.17
C PHE A 112 -3.96 -6.27 -11.33
N PHE A 113 -3.87 -7.59 -11.10
CA PHE A 113 -3.54 -8.52 -12.17
C PHE A 113 -4.61 -8.55 -13.26
N ARG A 114 -5.90 -8.44 -12.90
CA ARG A 114 -6.98 -8.29 -13.88
C ARG A 114 -6.82 -7.03 -14.71
N LEU A 115 -6.48 -5.90 -14.10
CA LEU A 115 -6.19 -4.66 -14.83
C LEU A 115 -5.05 -4.87 -15.84
N ARG A 116 -4.01 -5.62 -15.47
CA ARG A 116 -2.86 -5.91 -16.36
C ARG A 116 -3.23 -6.80 -17.55
N GLU A 117 -4.18 -7.72 -17.38
CA GLU A 117 -4.72 -8.52 -18.49
C GLU A 117 -5.48 -7.65 -19.50
N VAL A 118 -6.34 -6.74 -19.00
CA VAL A 118 -7.17 -5.87 -19.84
C VAL A 118 -6.39 -4.70 -20.43
N TYR A 119 -5.39 -4.20 -19.70
CA TYR A 119 -4.55 -3.06 -20.07
C TYR A 119 -3.05 -3.41 -19.96
N PRO A 120 -2.49 -4.22 -20.88
CA PRO A 120 -1.08 -4.64 -20.83
C PRO A 120 -0.06 -3.49 -20.91
N SER A 121 -0.46 -2.35 -21.47
CA SER A 121 0.35 -1.11 -21.54
C SER A 121 0.22 -0.20 -20.31
N SER A 122 -0.51 -0.63 -19.27
CA SER A 122 -0.59 0.08 -17.99
C SER A 122 0.81 0.38 -17.41
N PRO A 123 1.10 1.62 -16.96
CA PRO A 123 2.42 2.01 -16.45
C PRO A 123 3.01 1.15 -15.33
N ILE A 124 2.19 0.57 -14.46
CA ILE A 124 2.67 -0.32 -13.39
C ILE A 124 2.71 -1.75 -13.93
N ALA A 125 3.78 -2.47 -13.60
CA ALA A 125 3.93 -3.89 -13.86
C ALA A 125 4.41 -4.60 -12.57
N PHE A 126 3.96 -5.84 -12.36
CA PHE A 126 4.41 -6.62 -11.19
C PHE A 126 5.89 -6.99 -11.31
N PHE A 127 6.20 -7.64 -12.44
CA PHE A 127 7.53 -7.81 -12.98
C PHE A 127 7.58 -7.00 -14.26
N ASN A 128 8.70 -6.34 -14.51
CA ASN A 128 8.87 -5.61 -15.74
C ASN A 128 9.55 -6.52 -16.76
N ASN A 129 8.86 -6.76 -17.87
CA ASN A 129 9.31 -7.70 -18.91
C ASN A 129 10.31 -7.05 -19.89
N LYS A 130 10.67 -5.78 -19.68
CA LYS A 130 11.70 -5.13 -20.47
C LYS A 130 13.07 -5.70 -20.10
N PRO A 131 13.94 -6.03 -21.07
CA PRO A 131 15.28 -6.57 -20.79
C PRO A 131 16.10 -5.69 -19.83
N SER A 132 15.96 -4.36 -19.93
CA SER A 132 16.64 -3.37 -19.07
C SER A 132 16.07 -3.25 -17.66
N GLN A 133 14.95 -3.91 -17.36
CA GLN A 133 14.24 -3.84 -16.08
C GLN A 133 13.83 -5.24 -15.61
N SER A 134 14.72 -6.22 -15.79
CA SER A 134 14.52 -7.60 -15.39
C SER A 134 14.13 -7.75 -13.91
N VAL A 135 13.71 -8.95 -13.52
CA VAL A 135 13.43 -9.27 -12.11
C VAL A 135 14.65 -8.96 -11.22
N ALA A 136 15.86 -9.31 -11.68
CA ALA A 136 17.10 -9.00 -10.96
C ALA A 136 17.31 -7.49 -10.77
N TYR A 137 17.05 -6.68 -11.81
CA TYR A 137 17.10 -5.23 -11.68
C TYR A 137 16.07 -4.70 -10.67
N SER A 138 14.84 -5.23 -10.69
CA SER A 138 13.81 -4.84 -9.72
C SER A 138 14.21 -5.17 -8.28
N LEU A 139 14.80 -6.35 -8.06
CA LEU A 139 15.30 -6.76 -6.75
C LEU A 139 16.46 -5.87 -6.29
N LEU A 140 17.43 -5.60 -7.17
CA LEU A 140 18.57 -4.75 -6.84
C LEU A 140 18.13 -3.34 -6.47
N ILE A 141 17.29 -2.70 -7.29
CA ILE A 141 16.82 -1.34 -7.02
C ILE A 141 15.97 -1.31 -5.74
N GLY A 142 15.07 -2.28 -5.54
CA GLY A 142 14.28 -2.36 -4.31
C GLY A 142 15.13 -2.56 -3.06
N LEU A 143 16.20 -3.37 -3.14
CA LEU A 143 17.14 -3.58 -2.05
C LEU A 143 17.89 -2.27 -1.71
N VAL A 144 18.48 -1.63 -2.71
CA VAL A 144 19.25 -0.38 -2.51
C VAL A 144 18.35 0.73 -1.97
N SER A 145 17.17 0.93 -2.56
CA SER A 145 16.23 1.95 -2.08
C SER A 145 15.73 1.64 -0.68
N GLY A 146 15.46 0.37 -0.36
CA GLY A 146 15.01 -0.05 0.96
C GLY A 146 16.05 0.21 2.04
N LEU A 147 17.32 -0.10 1.78
CA LEU A 147 18.43 0.18 2.70
C LEU A 147 18.61 1.68 2.93
N VAL A 148 18.59 2.49 1.86
CA VAL A 148 18.75 3.95 1.96
C VAL A 148 17.59 4.58 2.73
N LEU A 149 16.34 4.25 2.34
CA LEU A 149 15.15 4.78 3.00
C LEU A 149 15.00 4.27 4.43
N GLY A 150 15.43 3.04 4.72
CA GLY A 150 15.46 2.49 6.07
C GLY A 150 16.43 3.27 6.96
N GLY A 151 17.64 3.55 6.47
CA GLY A 151 18.59 4.43 7.17
C GLY A 151 18.02 5.83 7.43
N VAL A 152 17.39 6.44 6.42
CA VAL A 152 16.71 7.74 6.57
C VAL A 152 15.59 7.67 7.62
N ASN A 153 14.80 6.58 7.63
CA ASN A 153 13.75 6.37 8.61
C ASN A 153 14.29 6.33 10.05
N LEU A 154 15.40 5.61 10.28
CA LEU A 154 16.06 5.57 11.59
C LEU A 154 16.57 6.95 12.04
N LEU A 155 17.17 7.70 11.12
CA LEU A 155 17.68 9.06 11.42
C LEU A 155 16.57 10.02 11.82
N ILE A 156 15.39 9.89 11.21
CA ILE A 156 14.23 10.75 11.50
C ILE A 156 13.55 10.32 12.80
N ALA A 157 13.50 9.02 13.08
CA ALA A 157 12.86 8.52 14.30
C ALA A 157 13.49 9.09 15.57
N GLN A 158 14.81 9.32 15.57
CA GLN A 158 15.57 9.83 16.73
C GLN A 158 15.39 8.99 18.01
N GLU A 159 14.99 7.72 17.85
CA GLU A 159 14.80 6.78 18.95
C GLU A 159 16.11 6.04 19.27
N PRO A 160 16.29 5.58 20.52
CA PRO A 160 17.41 4.72 20.89
C PRO A 160 17.45 3.45 20.04
N LEU A 161 18.62 3.14 19.49
CA LEU A 161 18.82 1.96 18.64
C LEU A 161 19.14 0.73 19.51
N HIS A 162 18.24 -0.25 19.46
CA HIS A 162 18.38 -1.54 20.13
C HIS A 162 18.11 -2.68 19.16
N PHE A 163 19.17 -3.38 18.75
CA PHE A 163 19.04 -4.49 17.82
C PHE A 163 18.28 -5.67 18.44
N GLN A 164 17.16 -6.06 17.82
CA GLN A 164 16.35 -7.21 18.18
C GLN A 164 16.68 -8.39 17.27
N GLY A 165 17.53 -9.31 17.73
CA GLY A 165 17.94 -10.51 16.98
C GLY A 165 16.83 -11.56 16.87
N SER A 166 15.76 -11.26 16.13
CA SER A 166 14.61 -12.15 15.91
C SER A 166 14.21 -12.20 14.43
N ILE A 167 13.63 -13.32 14.01
CA ILE A 167 13.01 -13.46 12.69
C ILE A 167 11.65 -12.75 12.61
N HIS A 168 11.02 -12.49 13.76
CA HIS A 168 9.67 -11.92 13.84
C HIS A 168 9.55 -10.56 13.12
N PRO A 169 10.46 -9.58 13.31
CA PRO A 169 10.48 -8.34 12.53
C PRO A 169 10.42 -8.53 11.00
N PHE A 170 11.13 -9.53 10.46
CA PHE A 170 11.16 -9.82 9.03
C PHE A 170 9.84 -10.37 8.51
N ILE A 171 9.15 -11.18 9.33
CA ILE A 171 7.86 -11.77 8.98
C ILE A 171 6.77 -10.71 9.11
N LEU A 172 6.74 -9.95 10.21
CA LEU A 172 5.73 -8.93 10.47
C LEU A 172 5.74 -7.82 9.41
N SER A 173 6.94 -7.39 8.99
CA SER A 173 7.10 -6.35 7.96
C SER A 173 6.60 -6.77 6.57
N LEU A 174 6.33 -8.06 6.33
CA LEU A 174 5.69 -8.49 5.07
C LEU A 174 4.30 -7.88 4.90
N SER A 175 3.56 -7.66 5.99
CA SER A 175 2.28 -6.97 5.92
C SER A 175 2.44 -5.57 5.33
N PRO A 176 3.11 -4.60 5.97
CA PRO A 176 3.19 -3.27 5.41
C PRO A 176 3.88 -3.27 4.04
N GLY A 177 4.95 -4.06 3.86
CA GLY A 177 5.66 -4.14 2.59
C GLY A 177 4.81 -4.59 1.39
N ILE A 178 3.91 -5.56 1.57
CA ILE A 178 3.07 -6.06 0.46
C ILE A 178 1.69 -5.40 0.46
N MET A 179 1.02 -5.40 1.61
CA MET A 179 -0.36 -4.93 1.76
C MET A 179 -0.49 -3.45 1.46
N GLU A 180 0.42 -2.59 1.95
CA GLU A 180 0.26 -1.15 1.74
C GLU A 180 0.56 -0.79 0.29
N GLU A 181 1.59 -1.39 -0.31
CA GLU A 181 1.95 -1.11 -1.69
C GLU A 181 0.92 -1.65 -2.70
N ILE A 182 0.37 -2.84 -2.48
CA ILE A 182 -0.63 -3.45 -3.38
C ILE A 182 -2.06 -3.00 -3.01
N GLY A 183 -2.45 -3.18 -1.76
CA GLY A 183 -3.79 -2.89 -1.27
C GLY A 183 -4.05 -1.39 -1.16
N MET A 184 -3.17 -0.64 -0.49
CA MET A 184 -3.47 0.75 -0.15
C MET A 184 -3.02 1.76 -1.19
N ARG A 185 -1.96 1.47 -1.96
CA ARG A 185 -1.47 2.36 -3.03
C ARG A 185 -1.99 1.96 -4.41
N THR A 186 -1.78 0.70 -4.79
CA THR A 186 -2.08 0.23 -6.14
C THR A 186 -3.59 0.16 -6.41
N SER A 187 -4.44 -0.08 -5.42
CA SER A 187 -5.90 -0.11 -5.62
C SER A 187 -6.49 1.23 -6.08
N PHE A 188 -6.00 2.35 -5.55
CA PHE A 188 -6.41 3.69 -6.04
C PHE A 188 -5.95 3.92 -7.48
N TYR A 189 -4.73 3.47 -7.82
CA TYR A 189 -4.24 3.51 -9.20
C TYR A 189 -5.10 2.67 -10.15
N VAL A 190 -5.43 1.44 -9.77
CA VAL A 190 -6.26 0.51 -10.55
C VAL A 190 -7.62 1.13 -10.82
N HIS A 191 -8.29 1.60 -9.78
CA HIS A 191 -9.61 2.21 -9.88
C HIS A 191 -9.60 3.49 -10.72
N CYS A 192 -8.58 4.34 -10.55
CA CYS A 192 -8.40 5.54 -11.37
C CYS A 192 -8.31 5.19 -12.87
N LEU A 193 -7.56 4.15 -13.24
CA LEU A 193 -7.50 3.69 -14.63
C LEU A 193 -8.81 3.09 -15.14
N VAL A 194 -9.53 2.34 -14.31
CA VAL A 194 -10.87 1.80 -14.63
C VAL A 194 -11.87 2.92 -14.95
N LEU A 195 -11.75 4.08 -14.29
CA LEU A 195 -12.59 5.25 -14.54
C LEU A 195 -12.12 6.07 -15.75
N ILE A 196 -10.82 6.30 -15.90
CA ILE A 196 -10.27 7.11 -17.00
C ILE A 196 -10.44 6.40 -18.34
N LYS A 197 -10.21 5.08 -18.42
CA LYS A 197 -10.35 4.24 -19.64
C LYS A 197 -9.61 4.76 -20.90
N ASN A 198 -8.59 5.60 -20.75
CA ASN A 198 -7.83 6.15 -21.88
C ASN A 198 -6.43 5.55 -21.90
N GLN A 199 -5.99 5.08 -23.07
CA GLN A 199 -4.59 4.75 -23.36
C GLN A 199 -4.26 5.18 -24.81
N PRO A 200 -3.21 5.99 -25.04
CA PRO A 200 -2.28 6.55 -24.05
C PRO A 200 -2.94 7.60 -23.13
N LEU A 201 -2.36 7.78 -21.94
CA LEU A 201 -2.86 8.74 -20.94
C LEU A 201 -2.51 10.18 -21.32
N LYS A 202 -3.47 11.10 -21.15
CA LYS A 202 -3.22 12.54 -21.28
C LYS A 202 -2.41 13.07 -20.08
N PRO A 203 -1.72 14.22 -20.19
CA PRO A 203 -0.93 14.78 -19.08
C PRO A 203 -1.71 14.99 -17.77
N ALA A 204 -2.97 15.42 -17.84
CA ALA A 204 -3.82 15.60 -16.66
C ALA A 204 -4.22 14.27 -16.00
N GLU A 205 -4.47 13.24 -16.80
CA GLU A 205 -4.77 11.88 -16.34
C GLU A 205 -3.54 11.27 -15.66
N ASN A 206 -2.36 11.49 -16.25
CA ASN A 206 -1.10 11.04 -15.68
C ASN A 206 -0.78 11.70 -14.34
N ARG A 207 -1.03 13.01 -14.19
CA ARG A 207 -0.92 13.72 -12.90
C ARG A 207 -1.91 13.21 -11.86
N THR A 208 -3.14 12.91 -12.29
CA THR A 208 -4.18 12.35 -11.40
C THR A 208 -3.75 10.97 -10.89
N LEU A 209 -3.19 10.10 -11.73
CA LEU A 209 -2.67 8.80 -11.27
C LEU A 209 -1.56 8.95 -10.23
N TRP A 210 -0.62 9.87 -10.43
CA TRP A 210 0.38 10.15 -9.40
C TRP A 210 -0.26 10.60 -8.09
N ALA A 211 -1.22 11.54 -8.14
CA ALA A 211 -1.91 11.97 -6.93
C ALA A 211 -2.63 10.82 -6.21
N MET A 212 -3.31 9.93 -6.96
CA MET A 212 -3.99 8.75 -6.41
C MET A 212 -3.03 7.72 -5.81
N MET A 213 -1.78 7.67 -6.27
CA MET A 213 -0.75 6.82 -5.69
C MET A 213 -0.05 7.43 -4.47
N LEU A 214 -0.19 8.74 -4.24
CA LEU A 214 0.52 9.45 -3.17
C LEU A 214 -0.43 9.77 -2.02
N LEU A 215 -1.48 10.53 -2.31
CA LEU A 215 -2.29 11.19 -1.30
C LEU A 215 -3.08 10.22 -0.42
N PRO A 216 -3.84 9.25 -0.95
CA PRO A 216 -4.79 8.51 -0.11
C PRO A 216 -4.10 7.75 1.03
N HIS A 217 -3.03 7.03 0.69
CA HIS A 217 -2.26 6.28 1.67
C HIS A 217 -1.41 7.19 2.56
N THR A 218 -0.80 8.27 2.06
CA THR A 218 -0.05 9.15 2.98
C THR A 218 -0.96 9.87 3.98
N LEU A 219 -2.19 10.21 3.60
CA LEU A 219 -3.12 10.94 4.46
C LEU A 219 -3.60 10.14 5.67
N ILE A 220 -3.64 8.79 5.61
CA ILE A 220 -4.08 7.97 6.75
C ILE A 220 -3.11 7.99 7.93
N HIS A 221 -1.85 8.38 7.72
CA HIS A 221 -0.85 8.49 8.79
C HIS A 221 -1.00 9.77 9.63
N LEU A 222 -1.83 10.72 9.18
CA LEU A 222 -1.86 12.08 9.72
C LEU A 222 -2.96 12.41 10.72
N PRO A 223 -4.09 11.67 10.87
CA PRO A 223 -5.13 12.07 11.83
C PRO A 223 -4.62 12.25 13.25
N SER A 224 -3.77 11.35 13.75
CA SER A 224 -3.13 11.47 15.06
C SER A 224 -2.28 12.75 15.17
N VAL A 225 -1.47 13.04 14.15
CA VAL A 225 -0.60 14.23 14.10
C VAL A 225 -1.41 15.52 14.05
N PHE A 226 -2.49 15.57 13.25
CA PHE A 226 -3.36 16.73 13.17
C PHE A 226 -4.05 17.02 14.50
N ILE A 227 -4.44 15.98 15.24
CA ILE A 227 -5.07 16.13 16.56
C ILE A 227 -4.04 16.55 17.61
N GLN A 228 -2.87 15.92 17.65
CA GLN A 228 -1.86 16.17 18.70
C GLN A 228 -1.07 17.47 18.49
N ALA A 229 -0.65 17.75 17.26
CA ALA A 229 0.31 18.80 16.94
C ALA A 229 -0.27 19.90 16.04
N GLY A 230 -1.56 19.80 15.70
CA GLY A 230 -2.30 20.81 14.95
C GLY A 230 -2.00 20.82 13.44
N PHE A 231 -2.66 21.76 12.74
CA PHE A 231 -2.66 21.83 11.28
C PHE A 231 -1.26 22.02 10.68
N SER A 232 -0.47 22.96 11.19
CA SER A 232 0.85 23.26 10.62
C SER A 232 1.80 22.06 10.71
N SER A 233 1.81 21.35 11.85
CA SER A 233 2.61 20.13 12.01
C SER A 233 2.12 19.01 11.10
N GLY A 234 0.80 18.77 11.05
CA GLY A 234 0.22 17.76 10.16
C GLY A 234 0.53 18.03 8.69
N MET A 235 0.54 19.30 8.26
CA MET A 235 0.92 19.66 6.89
C MET A 235 2.41 19.45 6.60
N LEU A 236 3.29 19.80 7.55
CA LEU A 236 4.71 19.52 7.42
C LEU A 236 4.98 18.01 7.34
N SER A 237 4.33 17.23 8.21
CA SER A 237 4.40 15.76 8.19
C SER A 237 3.89 15.18 6.87
N LEU A 238 2.81 15.73 6.29
CA LEU A 238 2.35 15.32 4.95
C LEU A 238 3.44 15.49 3.91
N VAL A 239 4.06 16.68 3.86
CA VAL A 239 5.11 16.99 2.88
C VAL A 239 6.29 16.04 3.06
N LEU A 240 6.75 15.83 4.30
CA LEU A 240 7.86 14.92 4.60
C LEU A 240 7.54 13.48 4.22
N LEU A 241 6.38 12.96 4.61
CA LEU A 241 5.97 11.59 4.27
C LEU A 241 5.83 11.39 2.75
N VAL A 242 5.27 12.36 2.03
CA VAL A 242 5.18 12.31 0.56
C VAL A 242 6.57 12.31 -0.06
N LEU A 243 7.48 13.19 0.37
CA LEU A 243 8.79 13.31 -0.26
C LEU A 243 9.71 12.12 0.05
N LEU A 244 9.68 11.62 1.28
CA LEU A 244 10.62 10.62 1.77
C LEU A 244 10.15 9.18 1.54
N PHE A 245 8.84 8.92 1.52
CA PHE A 245 8.32 7.56 1.39
C PHE A 245 7.29 7.44 0.25
N GLY A 246 6.30 8.32 0.21
CA GLY A 246 5.23 8.25 -0.79
C GLY A 246 5.74 8.31 -2.23
N LEU A 247 6.53 9.33 -2.56
CA LEU A 247 7.07 9.57 -3.89
C LEU A 247 8.11 8.53 -4.30
N PRO A 248 9.09 8.15 -3.45
CA PRO A 248 10.00 7.04 -3.77
C PRO A 248 9.28 5.73 -4.07
N PHE A 249 8.34 5.30 -3.22
CA PHE A 249 7.61 4.05 -3.46
C PHE A 249 6.72 4.13 -4.71
N ALA A 250 5.98 5.22 -4.91
CA ALA A 250 5.20 5.41 -6.13
C ALA A 250 6.08 5.45 -7.40
N TRP A 251 7.30 5.99 -7.29
CA TRP A 251 8.27 5.98 -8.39
C TRP A 251 8.76 4.58 -8.69
N LEU A 252 9.13 3.78 -7.68
CA LEU A 252 9.51 2.39 -7.84
C LEU A 252 8.40 1.60 -8.54
N GLN A 253 7.14 1.73 -8.08
CA GLN A 253 6.00 1.05 -8.69
C GLN A 253 5.82 1.39 -10.18
N ARG A 254 5.97 2.67 -10.57
CA ARG A 254 5.71 3.13 -11.94
C ARG A 254 6.89 3.03 -12.89
N ARG A 255 8.12 3.10 -12.38
CA ARG A 255 9.34 3.20 -13.22
C ARG A 255 10.14 1.93 -13.20
N VAL A 256 10.04 1.12 -12.14
CA VAL A 256 10.79 -0.12 -11.99
C VAL A 256 9.81 -1.30 -12.01
N SER A 257 9.14 -1.55 -10.89
CA SER A 257 8.09 -2.57 -10.74
C SER A 257 7.40 -2.47 -9.37
N LEU A 258 6.20 -3.03 -9.26
CA LEU A 258 5.51 -3.17 -7.98
C LEU A 258 6.35 -3.98 -6.97
N LEU A 259 7.02 -5.04 -7.44
CA LEU A 259 7.93 -5.83 -6.60
C LEU A 259 9.02 -4.99 -5.94
N SER A 260 9.65 -4.08 -6.69
CA SER A 260 10.71 -3.23 -6.14
C SER A 260 10.21 -2.29 -5.03
N ALA A 261 8.97 -1.79 -5.15
CA ALA A 261 8.35 -0.99 -4.11
C ALA A 261 8.01 -1.85 -2.88
N CYS A 262 7.42 -3.03 -3.08
CA CYS A 262 7.13 -3.95 -1.97
C CYS A 262 8.39 -4.35 -1.21
N LEU A 263 9.47 -4.70 -1.93
CA LEU A 263 10.74 -5.07 -1.33
C LEU A 263 11.38 -3.90 -0.58
N SER A 264 11.35 -2.71 -1.18
CA SER A 264 11.88 -1.50 -0.55
C SER A 264 11.13 -1.17 0.73
N HIS A 265 9.81 -1.19 0.72
CA HIS A 265 8.98 -0.89 1.89
C HIS A 265 9.16 -1.97 2.98
N TRP A 266 9.13 -3.25 2.60
CA TRP A 266 9.44 -4.37 3.49
C TRP A 266 10.79 -4.17 4.21
N LEU A 267 11.84 -3.73 3.50
CA LEU A 267 13.14 -3.45 4.11
C LEU A 267 13.12 -2.25 5.05
N VAL A 268 12.44 -1.16 4.70
CA VAL A 268 12.31 0.01 5.59
C VAL A 268 11.72 -0.41 6.92
N ASP A 269 10.62 -1.15 6.91
CA ASP A 269 9.97 -1.60 8.14
C ASP A 269 10.73 -2.71 8.85
N THR A 270 11.38 -3.61 8.12
CA THR A 270 12.25 -4.61 8.73
C THR A 270 13.38 -3.94 9.52
N ILE A 271 14.05 -2.95 8.92
CA ILE A 271 15.12 -2.19 9.58
C ILE A 271 14.57 -1.45 10.81
N ARG A 272 13.44 -0.76 10.65
CA ARG A 272 12.77 -0.06 11.76
C ARG A 272 12.45 -1.02 12.92
N PHE A 273 11.83 -2.15 12.61
CA PHE A 273 11.42 -3.14 13.61
C PHE A 273 12.60 -3.83 14.29
N LEU A 274 13.68 -4.09 13.56
CA LEU A 274 14.91 -4.65 14.11
C LEU A 274 15.64 -3.68 15.03
N MET A 275 15.59 -2.37 14.75
CA MET A 275 16.43 -1.38 15.43
C MET A 275 15.71 -0.58 16.51
N ILE A 276 14.40 -0.35 16.37
CA ILE A 276 13.59 0.48 17.27
C ILE A 276 12.51 -0.35 17.97
N GLY A 277 12.16 -1.51 17.40
CA GLY A 277 11.18 -2.44 17.93
C GLY A 277 9.87 -2.46 17.17
N LEU A 278 9.00 -3.39 17.58
CA LEU A 278 7.72 -3.63 16.93
C LEU A 278 6.76 -2.46 17.18
N PRO A 279 5.83 -2.16 16.25
CA PRO A 279 4.75 -1.24 16.52
C PRO A 279 3.90 -1.85 17.63
N ILE A 280 3.83 -1.17 18.77
CA ILE A 280 2.97 -1.53 19.92
C ILE A 280 1.55 -1.06 19.62
#